data_AF-A0A626VF37-F1
#
_entry.id   AF-A0A626VF37-F1
#
_cell.length_a   1.000
_cell.length_b   1.000
_cell.length_c   1.000
_cell.angle_alpha   90.00
_cell.angle_beta   90.00
_cell.angle_gamma   90.00
#
_symmetry.space_group_name_H-M   'P 1'
#
loop_
_entity.id
_entity.type
_entity.pdbx_description
1 polymer ?
#
loop_
_entity_poly.entity_id
_entity_poly.type
_entity_poly.pdbx_seq_one_letter_code
_entity_poly.pdbx_strand_id
1 'polypeptide(L)'
;DPLDALQGIEQFVYNLPQMITHPSYKELLSKRKGISDTAIIVSTGPSLTKQLPLLKKYANKATIFCADSSYPILAKHGIKPDYVCMLERTEITAEFFNHDFGEFDNGICFIIKSIVHPNAINYLTKKTDNFTIVSTYASFIQYLKLDYFGYFNMGFSVAHMACYLSLHL
;
A
#
# COMPACT_ATOMS: atom_id res chain seq x y z
N ASP A 1 9.92 7.13 -20.93
CA ASP A 1 9.60 8.53 -21.24
C ASP A 1 10.36 9.42 -20.24
N PRO A 2 11.16 10.42 -20.68
CA PRO A 2 11.89 11.30 -19.78
C PRO A 2 11.01 12.08 -18.81
N LEU A 3 9.80 12.49 -19.22
CA LEU A 3 8.87 13.20 -18.35
C LEU A 3 8.40 12.30 -17.20
N ASP A 4 8.01 11.07 -17.54
CA ASP A 4 7.64 10.05 -16.58
C ASP A 4 8.74 9.73 -15.55
N ALA A 5 9.99 9.66 -16.02
CA ALA A 5 11.15 9.43 -15.15
C ALA A 5 11.39 10.60 -14.19
N LEU A 6 11.30 11.85 -14.69
CA LEU A 6 11.47 13.04 -13.87
C LEU A 6 10.39 13.15 -12.80
N GLN A 7 9.12 12.88 -13.16
CA GLN A 7 8.01 12.82 -12.22
C GLN A 7 8.28 11.80 -11.10
N GLY A 8 8.74 10.59 -11.46
CA GLY A 8 9.06 9.56 -10.48
C GLY A 8 10.19 9.96 -9.52
N ILE A 9 11.22 10.66 -10.02
CA ILE A 9 12.32 11.19 -9.19
C ILE A 9 11.82 12.30 -8.25
N GLU A 10 11.06 13.25 -8.78
CA GLU A 10 10.51 14.36 -8.01
C GLU A 10 9.63 13.85 -6.86
N GLN A 11 8.66 12.99 -7.17
CA GLN A 11 7.75 12.44 -6.17
C GLN A 11 8.48 11.60 -5.12
N PHE A 12 9.51 10.85 -5.51
CA PHE A 12 10.38 10.17 -4.56
C PHE A 12 11.05 11.12 -3.58
N VAL A 13 11.63 12.22 -4.08
CA VAL A 13 12.32 13.21 -3.23
C VAL A 13 11.35 13.82 -2.21
N TYR A 14 10.11 14.12 -2.61
CA TYR A 14 9.08 14.61 -1.68
C TYR A 14 8.67 13.57 -0.64
N ASN A 15 8.62 12.29 -1.00
CA ASN A 15 8.22 11.21 -0.10
C ASN A 15 9.36 10.72 0.80
N LEU A 16 10.62 11.02 0.45
CA LEU A 16 11.81 10.52 1.13
C LEU A 16 11.82 10.81 2.64
N PRO A 17 11.48 12.02 3.14
CA PRO A 17 11.47 12.28 4.58
C PRO A 17 10.54 11.34 5.33
N GLN A 18 9.35 11.06 4.79
CA GLN A 18 8.39 10.13 5.39
C GLN A 18 8.90 8.70 5.29
N MET A 19 9.54 8.31 4.19
CA MET A 19 10.09 6.96 4.05
C MET A 19 11.15 6.65 5.11
N ILE A 20 12.03 7.61 5.42
CA ILE A 20 13.13 7.37 6.36
C ILE A 20 12.73 7.49 7.84
N THR A 21 11.57 8.08 8.14
CA THR A 21 11.04 8.20 9.50
C THR A 21 10.01 7.12 9.85
N HIS A 22 9.61 6.30 8.88
CA HIS A 22 8.64 5.21 9.04
C HIS A 22 9.32 3.84 9.01
N PRO A 23 8.65 2.77 9.48
CA PRO A 23 9.20 1.42 9.43
C PRO A 23 9.64 1.05 8.01
N SER A 24 10.81 0.43 7.91
CA SER A 24 11.35 -0.08 6.64
C SER A 24 10.62 -1.32 6.15
N TYR A 25 10.82 -1.67 4.87
CA TYR A 25 10.32 -2.94 4.33
C TYR A 25 10.88 -4.15 5.10
N LYS A 26 12.15 -4.10 5.49
CA LYS A 26 12.78 -5.18 6.27
C LYS A 26 12.14 -5.33 7.64
N GLU A 27 11.85 -4.22 8.32
CA GLU A 27 11.15 -4.24 9.62
C GLU A 27 9.73 -4.77 9.47
N LEU A 28 8.99 -4.35 8.43
CA LEU A 28 7.67 -4.88 8.12
C LEU A 28 7.71 -6.41 8.00
N LEU A 29 8.60 -6.95 7.17
CA LEU A 29 8.75 -8.40 7.00
C LEU A 29 9.11 -9.07 8.33
N SER A 30 10.09 -8.54 9.06
CA SER A 30 10.52 -9.15 10.34
C SER A 30 9.39 -9.23 11.37
N LYS A 31 8.48 -8.26 11.39
CA LYS A 31 7.37 -8.17 12.35
C LYS A 31 6.15 -8.99 11.93
N ARG A 32 5.95 -9.21 10.63
CA ARG A 32 4.69 -9.75 10.09
C ARG A 32 4.83 -11.14 9.48
N LYS A 33 6.06 -11.60 9.25
CA LYS A 33 6.33 -12.90 8.62
C LYS A 33 5.78 -14.06 9.44
N GLY A 34 5.00 -14.93 8.81
CA GLY A 34 4.43 -16.14 9.40
C GLY A 34 3.28 -15.89 10.37
N ILE A 35 2.67 -14.69 10.37
CA ILE A 35 1.50 -14.40 11.23
C ILE A 35 0.23 -15.04 10.71
N SER A 36 0.10 -15.27 9.40
CA SER A 36 -1.12 -15.72 8.77
C SER A 36 -0.87 -16.76 7.69
N ASP A 37 -1.69 -17.80 7.66
CA ASP A 37 -1.60 -18.89 6.69
C ASP A 37 -2.47 -18.65 5.44
N THR A 38 -3.38 -17.66 5.49
CA THR A 38 -4.36 -17.44 4.43
C THR A 38 -4.49 -15.95 4.12
N ALA A 39 -4.31 -15.60 2.85
CA ALA A 39 -4.49 -14.26 2.35
C ALA A 39 -5.67 -14.17 1.38
N ILE A 40 -6.44 -13.07 1.46
CA ILE A 40 -7.43 -12.68 0.46
C ILE A 40 -6.94 -11.39 -0.20
N ILE A 41 -6.73 -11.45 -1.52
CA ILE A 41 -6.33 -10.28 -2.32
C ILE A 41 -7.57 -9.67 -2.96
N VAL A 42 -7.91 -8.45 -2.56
CA VAL A 42 -9.08 -7.71 -3.02
C VAL A 42 -8.67 -6.64 -4.02
N SER A 43 -9.13 -6.80 -5.27
CA SER A 43 -8.93 -5.85 -6.36
C SER A 43 -10.25 -5.18 -6.79
N THR A 44 -10.16 -4.06 -7.52
CA THR A 44 -11.31 -3.22 -7.89
C THR A 44 -11.97 -3.66 -9.20
N GLY A 45 -12.29 -4.95 -9.30
CA GLY A 45 -13.07 -5.48 -10.42
C GLY A 45 -14.58 -5.33 -10.21
N PRO A 46 -15.41 -5.33 -11.27
CA PRO A 46 -16.88 -5.25 -11.14
C PRO A 46 -17.48 -6.44 -10.38
N SER A 47 -16.74 -7.56 -10.27
CA SER A 47 -17.12 -8.71 -9.46
C SER A 47 -17.06 -8.45 -7.96
N LEU A 48 -16.29 -7.44 -7.49
CA LEU A 48 -16.11 -7.15 -6.07
C LEU A 48 -17.45 -6.97 -5.37
N THR A 49 -18.36 -6.16 -5.92
CA THR A 49 -19.69 -5.90 -5.35
C THR A 49 -20.47 -7.17 -5.05
N LYS A 50 -20.37 -8.17 -5.94
CA LYS A 50 -21.04 -9.47 -5.77
C LYS A 50 -20.43 -10.29 -4.64
N GLN A 51 -19.15 -10.10 -4.34
CA GLN A 51 -18.40 -10.85 -3.35
C GLN A 51 -18.39 -10.21 -1.96
N LEU A 52 -18.80 -8.95 -1.81
CA LEU A 52 -18.79 -8.24 -0.51
C LEU A 52 -19.49 -9.02 0.63
N PRO A 53 -20.68 -9.64 0.44
CA PRO A 53 -21.31 -10.42 1.50
C PRO A 53 -20.46 -11.63 1.93
N LEU A 54 -19.84 -12.31 0.95
CA LEU A 54 -19.00 -13.47 1.20
C LEU A 54 -17.68 -13.07 1.88
N LEU A 55 -17.06 -11.99 1.39
CA LEU A 55 -15.84 -11.42 1.96
C LEU A 55 -16.06 -11.03 3.42
N LYS A 56 -17.17 -10.35 3.72
CA LYS A 56 -17.53 -9.97 5.10
C LYS A 56 -17.69 -11.19 6.02
N LYS A 57 -18.29 -12.28 5.52
CA LYS A 57 -18.46 -13.53 6.26
C LYS A 57 -17.12 -14.20 6.62
N TYR A 58 -16.09 -14.02 5.80
CA TYR A 58 -14.79 -14.69 5.98
C TYR A 58 -13.65 -13.75 6.34
N ALA A 59 -13.93 -12.46 6.59
CA ALA A 59 -12.90 -11.46 6.87
C ALA A 59 -12.06 -11.77 8.11
N ASN A 60 -12.60 -12.51 9.08
CA ASN A 60 -11.88 -12.92 10.28
C ASN A 60 -11.08 -14.23 10.13
N LYS A 61 -11.07 -14.84 8.94
CA LYS A 61 -10.39 -16.13 8.69
C LYS A 61 -9.14 -16.02 7.82
N ALA A 62 -8.85 -14.84 7.31
CA ALA A 62 -7.75 -14.60 6.41
C ALA A 62 -7.29 -13.15 6.55
N THR A 63 -6.02 -12.93 6.25
CA THR A 63 -5.47 -11.58 6.13
C THR A 63 -5.94 -10.96 4.83
N ILE A 64 -6.57 -9.80 4.90
CA ILE A 64 -7.10 -9.09 3.73
C ILE A 64 -6.08 -8.04 3.28
N PHE A 65 -5.63 -8.19 2.03
CA PHE A 65 -4.90 -7.17 1.31
C PHE A 65 -5.85 -6.56 0.30
N CYS A 66 -5.96 -5.23 0.23
CA CYS A 66 -6.74 -4.58 -0.81
C CYS A 66 -5.94 -3.57 -1.60
N ALA A 67 -6.33 -3.37 -2.85
CA ALA A 67 -5.88 -2.22 -3.62
C ALA A 67 -6.42 -0.91 -3.03
N ASP A 68 -5.66 0.17 -3.17
CA ASP A 68 -6.05 1.55 -2.89
C ASP A 68 -7.48 1.89 -3.33
N SER A 69 -7.86 1.55 -4.54
CA SER A 69 -9.18 1.79 -5.11
C SER A 69 -10.29 0.91 -4.52
N SER A 70 -9.94 -0.24 -3.92
CA SER A 70 -10.87 -1.12 -3.22
C SER A 70 -11.12 -0.70 -1.77
N TYR A 71 -10.15 -0.03 -1.14
CA TYR A 71 -10.23 0.43 0.24
C TYR A 71 -11.50 1.24 0.57
N PRO A 72 -11.87 2.32 -0.15
CA PRO A 72 -13.09 3.06 0.15
C PRO A 72 -14.37 2.23 -0.08
N ILE A 73 -14.33 1.23 -0.97
CA ILE A 73 -15.46 0.31 -1.19
C ILE A 73 -15.62 -0.61 0.02
N LEU A 74 -14.52 -1.19 0.51
CA LEU A 74 -14.51 -2.07 1.67
C LEU A 74 -14.94 -1.32 2.95
N ALA A 75 -14.43 -0.10 3.15
CA ALA A 75 -14.82 0.76 4.27
C ALA A 75 -16.33 1.01 4.32
N LYS A 76 -16.94 1.39 3.18
CA LYS A 76 -18.39 1.60 3.06
C LYS A 76 -19.24 0.36 3.40
N HIS A 77 -18.68 -0.84 3.30
CA HIS A 77 -19.37 -2.09 3.61
C HIS A 77 -18.98 -2.67 4.98
N GLY A 78 -18.15 -1.96 5.74
CA GLY A 78 -17.66 -2.38 7.05
C GLY A 78 -16.80 -3.64 6.98
N ILE A 79 -15.95 -3.74 5.96
CA ILE A 79 -14.96 -4.82 5.80
C ILE A 79 -13.59 -4.17 5.99
N LYS A 80 -12.94 -4.40 7.13
CA LYS A 80 -11.63 -3.81 7.42
C LYS A 80 -10.51 -4.63 6.77
N PRO A 81 -9.72 -4.07 5.84
CA PRO A 81 -8.53 -4.74 5.35
C PRO A 81 -7.41 -4.70 6.41
N ASP A 82 -6.50 -5.67 6.38
CA ASP A 82 -5.28 -5.63 7.19
C ASP A 82 -4.20 -4.79 6.50
N TYR A 83 -4.15 -4.86 5.17
CA TYR A 83 -3.20 -4.13 4.34
C TYR A 83 -3.89 -3.40 3.19
N VAL A 84 -3.49 -2.15 2.95
CA VAL A 84 -3.90 -1.37 1.78
C VAL A 84 -2.66 -1.06 0.95
N CYS A 85 -2.65 -1.46 -0.31
CA CYS A 85 -1.50 -1.29 -1.20
C CYS A 85 -1.74 -0.15 -2.21
N MET A 86 -0.73 0.67 -2.46
CA MET A 86 -0.75 1.72 -3.50
C MET A 86 0.54 1.69 -4.32
N LEU A 87 0.40 1.60 -5.64
CA LEU A 87 1.50 1.47 -6.59
C LEU A 87 1.61 2.63 -7.57
N GLU A 88 0.46 3.19 -7.97
CA GLU A 88 0.36 4.20 -9.02
C GLU A 88 0.74 5.59 -8.53
N ARG A 89 1.29 6.40 -9.45
CA ARG A 89 1.87 7.71 -9.13
C ARG A 89 1.04 8.92 -9.57
N THR A 90 -0.21 8.68 -9.93
CA THR A 90 -1.11 9.72 -10.43
C THR A 90 -1.80 10.44 -9.27
N GLU A 91 -2.19 11.69 -9.49
CA GLU A 91 -2.99 12.45 -8.52
C GLU A 91 -4.33 11.76 -8.25
N ILE A 92 -4.99 11.24 -9.29
CA ILE A 92 -6.29 10.55 -9.19
C ILE A 92 -6.22 9.36 -8.22
N THR A 93 -5.13 8.61 -8.23
CA THR A 93 -4.97 7.46 -7.32
C THR A 93 -4.73 7.88 -5.87
N ALA A 94 -4.14 9.06 -5.62
CA ALA A 94 -4.00 9.59 -4.27
C ALA A 94 -5.34 9.93 -3.61
N GLU A 95 -6.36 10.29 -4.41
CA GLU A 95 -7.70 10.62 -3.90
C GLU A 95 -8.40 9.42 -3.25
N PHE A 96 -7.99 8.18 -3.51
CA PHE A 96 -8.50 7.03 -2.74
C PHE A 96 -8.12 7.07 -1.26
N PHE A 97 -7.09 7.84 -0.91
CA PHE A 97 -6.75 8.18 0.46
C PHE A 97 -7.33 9.53 0.89
N ASN A 98 -8.16 10.22 0.11
CA ASN A 98 -8.82 11.45 0.53
C ASN A 98 -10.22 11.19 1.14
N HIS A 99 -10.25 10.35 2.17
CA HIS A 99 -11.46 9.99 2.93
C HIS A 99 -11.14 9.93 4.42
N ASP A 100 -12.05 10.40 5.27
CA ASP A 100 -11.94 10.20 6.72
C ASP A 100 -12.88 9.08 7.14
N PHE A 101 -12.32 7.93 7.52
CA PHE A 101 -13.08 6.80 8.09
C PHE A 101 -12.91 6.68 9.61
N GLY A 102 -12.23 7.64 10.26
CA GLY A 102 -12.02 7.67 11.70
C GLY A 102 -11.42 6.39 12.26
N GLU A 103 -12.04 5.84 13.31
CA GLU A 103 -11.56 4.64 14.00
C GLU A 103 -11.49 3.38 13.11
N PHE A 104 -12.15 3.38 11.95
CA PHE A 104 -12.06 2.28 10.99
C PHE A 104 -10.62 2.03 10.53
N ASP A 105 -9.82 3.10 10.38
CA ASP A 105 -8.45 3.01 9.90
C ASP A 105 -7.48 2.42 10.94
N ASN A 106 -7.92 2.28 12.19
CA ASN A 106 -7.10 1.75 13.27
C ASN A 106 -6.68 0.29 13.00
N GLY A 107 -5.37 0.11 12.97
CA GLY A 107 -4.71 -1.19 12.76
C GLY A 107 -4.50 -1.57 11.30
N ILE A 108 -5.01 -0.79 10.34
CA ILE A 108 -4.73 -1.00 8.92
C ILE A 108 -3.28 -0.59 8.63
N CYS A 109 -2.52 -1.44 7.93
CA CYS A 109 -1.16 -1.15 7.51
C CYS A 109 -1.12 -0.74 6.03
N PHE A 110 -0.72 0.50 5.74
CA PHE A 110 -0.66 0.99 4.37
C PHE A 110 0.73 0.75 3.77
N ILE A 111 0.80 0.08 2.62
CA ILE A 111 2.06 -0.25 1.93
C ILE A 111 2.09 0.50 0.60
N ILE A 112 3.06 1.40 0.47
CA ILE A 112 2.98 2.47 -0.51
C ILE A 112 4.28 2.55 -1.28
N LYS A 113 4.21 2.59 -2.61
CA LYS A 113 5.41 2.77 -3.42
C LYS A 113 6.04 4.15 -3.19
N SER A 114 7.35 4.22 -3.15
CA SER A 114 8.10 5.46 -2.87
C SER A 114 7.90 6.58 -3.89
N ILE A 115 7.34 6.28 -5.06
CA ILE A 115 7.09 7.25 -6.13
C ILE A 115 5.60 7.63 -6.25
N VAL A 116 4.74 7.33 -5.27
CA VAL A 116 3.33 7.75 -5.35
C VAL A 116 3.22 9.27 -5.34
N HIS A 117 2.07 9.78 -5.77
CA HIS A 117 1.80 11.21 -5.69
C HIS A 117 1.85 11.72 -4.23
N PRO A 118 2.52 12.84 -3.91
CA PRO A 118 2.73 13.31 -2.54
C PRO A 118 1.44 13.52 -1.72
N ASN A 119 0.33 13.83 -2.39
CA ASN A 119 -0.98 13.94 -1.73
C ASN A 119 -1.36 12.65 -1.00
N ALA A 120 -1.02 11.47 -1.52
CA ALA A 120 -1.33 10.20 -0.87
C ALA A 120 -0.68 10.13 0.53
N ILE A 121 0.59 10.56 0.63
CA ILE A 121 1.32 10.61 1.89
C ILE A 121 0.75 11.71 2.80
N ASN A 122 0.46 12.90 2.26
CA ASN A 122 -0.16 14.00 3.01
C ASN A 122 -1.53 13.62 3.61
N TYR A 123 -2.33 12.83 2.90
CA TYR A 123 -3.59 12.35 3.43
C TYR A 123 -3.41 11.29 4.50
N LEU A 124 -2.42 10.41 4.37
CA LEU A 124 -2.17 9.36 5.35
C LEU A 124 -1.57 9.87 6.65
N THR A 125 -0.62 10.79 6.61
CA THR A 125 -0.02 11.37 7.82
C THR A 125 -1.04 12.12 8.69
N LYS A 126 -2.20 12.50 8.14
CA LYS A 126 -3.32 13.07 8.90
C LYS A 126 -4.20 12.03 9.57
N LYS A 127 -4.06 10.74 9.22
CA LYS A 127 -4.92 9.65 9.68
C LYS A 127 -4.20 8.62 10.53
N THR A 128 -2.97 8.27 10.16
CA THR A 128 -2.23 7.18 10.77
C THR A 128 -0.73 7.27 10.50
N ASP A 129 0.06 6.80 11.46
CA ASP A 129 1.49 6.56 11.30
C ASP A 129 1.79 5.10 10.88
N ASN A 130 0.76 4.25 10.72
CA ASN A 130 0.93 2.83 10.39
C ASN A 130 1.04 2.61 8.88
N PHE A 131 2.05 3.23 8.26
CA PHE A 131 2.36 3.00 6.86
C PHE A 131 3.85 2.75 6.63
N THR A 132 4.15 2.05 5.55
CA THR A 132 5.50 1.70 5.10
C THR A 132 5.64 2.14 3.67
N ILE A 133 6.63 2.99 3.41
CA ILE A 133 7.00 3.38 2.05
C ILE A 133 8.07 2.41 1.54
N VAL A 134 7.80 1.77 0.40
CA VAL A 134 8.62 0.72 -0.19
C VAL A 134 9.15 1.16 -1.56
N SER A 135 10.39 0.81 -1.88
CA SER A 135 11.01 1.13 -3.17
C SER A 135 11.20 -0.09 -4.04
N THR A 136 11.14 0.11 -5.35
CA THR A 136 11.57 -0.89 -6.35
C THR A 136 13.04 -0.68 -6.72
N TYR A 137 13.61 -1.62 -7.45
CA TYR A 137 14.92 -1.47 -8.07
C TYR A 137 14.84 -0.46 -9.23
N ALA A 138 15.46 0.70 -9.04
CA ALA A 138 15.62 1.73 -10.07
C ALA A 138 16.99 2.39 -9.89
N SER A 139 17.68 2.72 -10.99
CA SER A 139 19.06 3.20 -10.96
C SER A 139 19.27 4.40 -10.03
N PHE A 140 18.33 5.36 -10.04
CA PHE A 140 18.44 6.54 -9.18
C PHE A 140 18.24 6.20 -7.68
N ILE A 141 17.31 5.30 -7.35
CA ILE A 141 17.05 4.89 -5.95
C ILE A 141 18.25 4.10 -5.42
N GLN A 142 18.84 3.24 -6.25
CA GLN A 142 20.04 2.49 -5.89
C GLN A 142 21.26 3.40 -5.71
N TYR A 143 21.36 4.47 -6.50
CA TYR A 143 22.42 5.47 -6.35
C TYR A 143 22.40 6.15 -4.97
N LEU A 144 21.23 6.30 -4.35
CA LEU A 144 21.08 6.87 -3.01
C LEU A 144 21.54 5.92 -1.88
N LYS A 145 21.83 4.65 -2.17
CA LYS A 145 22.34 3.65 -1.21
C LYS A 145 21.48 3.49 0.05
N LEU A 146 20.16 3.51 -0.11
CA LEU A 146 19.19 3.33 0.97
C LEU A 146 18.92 1.85 1.28
N ASP A 147 19.95 1.00 1.21
CA ASP A 147 19.85 -0.47 1.31
C ASP A 147 19.26 -0.94 2.64
N TYR A 148 19.37 -0.13 3.69
CA TYR A 148 18.71 -0.39 4.97
C TYR A 148 17.20 -0.54 4.82
N PHE A 149 16.55 0.31 4.02
CA PHE A 149 15.10 0.33 3.87
C PHE A 149 14.54 -0.84 3.04
N GLY A 150 15.41 -1.51 2.28
CA GLY A 150 15.07 -2.66 1.46
C GLY A 150 14.40 -2.29 0.13
N TYR A 151 14.34 -3.28 -0.76
CA TYR A 151 13.71 -3.17 -2.07
C TYR A 151 12.67 -4.26 -2.23
N PHE A 152 11.57 -3.93 -2.89
CA PHE A 152 10.45 -4.82 -3.11
C PHE A 152 10.07 -4.82 -4.59
N ASN A 153 10.11 -6.01 -5.22
CA ASN A 153 9.61 -6.20 -6.57
C ASN A 153 8.08 -6.37 -6.53
N MET A 154 7.36 -5.32 -6.90
CA MET A 154 5.90 -5.20 -6.70
C MET A 154 5.07 -5.67 -7.89
N GLY A 155 5.69 -6.09 -9.00
CA GLY A 155 4.98 -6.39 -10.25
C GLY A 155 4.35 -5.16 -10.92
N PHE A 156 3.35 -5.40 -11.78
CA PHE A 156 2.81 -4.38 -12.70
C PHE A 156 1.47 -3.76 -12.26
N SER A 157 0.89 -4.23 -11.16
CA SER A 157 -0.36 -3.67 -10.65
C SER A 157 -0.42 -3.80 -9.14
N VAL A 158 -1.33 -3.05 -8.51
CA VAL A 158 -1.56 -3.13 -7.06
C VAL A 158 -1.93 -4.54 -6.62
N ALA A 159 -2.61 -5.32 -7.46
CA ALA A 159 -2.94 -6.72 -7.18
C ALA A 159 -1.68 -7.62 -7.15
N HIS A 160 -0.72 -7.39 -8.06
CA HIS A 160 0.56 -8.09 -8.02
C HIS A 160 1.34 -7.73 -6.76
N MET A 161 1.35 -6.43 -6.39
CA MET A 161 2.00 -5.95 -5.18
C MET A 161 1.43 -6.63 -3.93
N ALA A 162 0.10 -6.65 -3.79
CA ALA A 162 -0.58 -7.31 -2.68
C ALA A 162 -0.30 -8.82 -2.64
N CYS A 163 -0.33 -9.49 -3.79
CA CYS A 163 -0.02 -10.91 -3.90
C CYS A 163 1.43 -11.21 -3.48
N TYR A 164 2.42 -10.53 -4.06
CA TYR A 164 3.82 -10.73 -3.71
C TYR A 164 4.12 -10.38 -2.25
N LEU A 165 3.49 -9.34 -1.72
CA LEU A 165 3.62 -9.01 -0.31
C LEU A 165 3.10 -10.16 0.56
N SER A 166 1.93 -10.72 0.24
CA SER A 166 1.37 -11.85 1.00
C SER A 166 2.24 -13.11 0.98
N LEU A 167 3.11 -13.28 -0.01
CA LEU A 167 4.05 -14.41 -0.09
C LEU A 167 5.33 -14.18 0.72
N HIS A 168 5.62 -12.93 1.08
CA HIS A 168 6.80 -12.54 1.85
C HIS A 168 6.51 -12.35 3.35
N LEU A 169 5.27 -11.97 3.68
CA LEU A 169 4.72 -12.00 5.04
C LEU A 169 4.30 -13.44 5.40
#